data_AF-A0A183S8Z9-F1
#
_entry.id   AF-A0A183S8Z9-F1
#
_cell.length_a   1.000
_cell.length_b   1.000
_cell.length_c   1.000
_cell.angle_alpha   90.00
_cell.angle_beta   90.00
_cell.angle_gamma   90.00
#
_symmetry.space_group_name_H-M   'P 1'
#
loop_
_entity.id
_entity.type
_entity.pdbx_description
1 polymer ?
#
loop_
_entity_poly.entity_id
_entity_poly.type
_entity_poly.pdbx_seq_one_letter_code
_entity_poly.pdbx_strand_id
1 'polypeptide(L)'
;MARARSRSNASFRQLRKMTAKSAREDRKKYWAEISTSTEQASNVGDTRKLYQIIRQISGRHSTVNDSVRDVNDSFIAENPADVERWCAHFENLLTFDTEPRAPLSRATESPPSPPYAVSCDPHLKEKSLMP
;
A
#
# COMPACT_ATOMS: atom_id res chain seq x y z
N MET A 1 10.46 -34.01 -47.39
CA MET A 1 10.83 -33.39 -46.09
C MET A 1 10.03 -32.13 -45.71
N ALA A 2 9.62 -31.26 -46.66
CA ALA A 2 8.93 -30.00 -46.33
C ALA A 2 7.54 -30.15 -45.66
N ARG A 3 6.74 -31.15 -46.06
CA ARG A 3 5.38 -31.38 -45.53
C ARG A 3 5.34 -31.75 -44.04
N ALA A 4 6.30 -32.53 -43.55
CA ALA A 4 6.36 -32.93 -42.14
C ALA A 4 6.73 -31.75 -41.22
N ARG A 5 7.70 -30.91 -41.63
CA ARG A 5 8.05 -29.66 -40.93
C ARG A 5 6.90 -28.65 -40.91
N SER A 6 6.16 -28.52 -42.01
CA SER A 6 4.97 -27.65 -42.07
C SER A 6 3.89 -28.05 -41.08
N ARG A 7 3.61 -29.35 -40.92
CA ARG A 7 2.62 -29.86 -39.97
C ARG A 7 3.04 -29.62 -38.52
N SER A 8 4.31 -29.84 -38.19
CA SER A 8 4.90 -29.55 -36.88
C SER A 8 4.83 -28.05 -36.52
N ASN A 9 5.05 -27.17 -37.49
CA ASN A 9 4.91 -25.72 -37.28
C ASN A 9 3.45 -25.30 -37.04
N ALA A 10 2.49 -25.95 -37.69
CA ALA A 10 1.07 -25.64 -37.51
C ALA A 10 0.55 -26.06 -36.12
N SER A 11 0.94 -27.24 -35.63
CA SER A 11 0.54 -27.71 -34.30
C SER A 11 1.12 -26.84 -33.19
N PHE A 12 2.40 -26.45 -33.28
CA PHE A 12 3.03 -25.57 -32.30
C PHE A 12 2.39 -24.18 -32.27
N ARG A 13 2.03 -23.62 -33.45
CA ARG A 13 1.30 -22.36 -33.54
C ARG A 13 -0.07 -22.46 -32.88
N GLN A 14 -0.79 -23.57 -33.09
CA GLN A 14 -2.10 -23.77 -32.46
C GLN A 14 -1.99 -23.86 -30.93
N LEU A 15 -1.02 -24.61 -30.42
CA LEU A 15 -0.78 -24.74 -28.98
C LEU A 15 -0.47 -23.38 -28.35
N ARG A 16 0.44 -22.60 -28.95
CA ARG A 16 0.77 -21.24 -28.47
C ARG A 16 -0.45 -20.32 -28.43
N LYS A 17 -1.33 -20.39 -29.45
CA LYS A 17 -2.58 -19.61 -29.47
C LYS A 17 -3.50 -20.00 -28.32
N MET A 18 -3.64 -21.30 -28.04
CA MET A 18 -4.48 -21.79 -26.95
C MET A 18 -3.93 -21.36 -25.58
N THR A 19 -2.62 -21.52 -25.34
CA THR A 19 -1.98 -21.08 -24.09
C THR A 19 -2.07 -19.57 -23.91
N ALA A 20 -1.87 -18.79 -24.97
CA ALA A 20 -2.02 -17.34 -24.90
C ALA A 20 -3.47 -16.92 -24.61
N LYS A 21 -4.45 -17.67 -25.12
CA LYS A 21 -5.87 -17.45 -24.82
C LYS A 21 -6.18 -17.79 -23.37
N SER A 22 -5.76 -18.95 -22.86
CA SER A 22 -6.01 -19.33 -21.46
C SER A 22 -5.38 -18.34 -20.49
N ALA A 23 -4.12 -17.95 -20.71
CA ALA A 23 -3.44 -16.96 -19.86
C ALA A 23 -4.15 -15.60 -19.82
N ARG A 24 -4.82 -15.21 -20.91
CA ARG A 24 -5.64 -13.98 -20.96
C ARG A 24 -6.93 -14.13 -20.14
N GLU A 25 -7.59 -15.27 -20.24
CA GLU A 25 -8.80 -15.56 -19.44
C GLU A 25 -8.47 -15.67 -17.95
N ASP A 26 -7.39 -16.35 -17.59
CA ASP A 26 -6.92 -16.46 -16.21
C ASP A 26 -6.63 -15.09 -15.61
N ARG A 27 -5.93 -14.23 -16.37
CA ARG A 27 -5.67 -12.84 -15.96
C ARG A 27 -6.98 -12.06 -15.79
N LYS A 28 -7.92 -12.19 -16.71
CA LYS A 28 -9.23 -11.51 -16.62
C LYS A 28 -10.00 -11.97 -15.39
N LYS A 29 -10.02 -13.27 -15.12
CA LYS A 29 -10.65 -13.87 -13.93
C LYS A 29 -10.03 -13.34 -12.65
N TYR A 30 -8.69 -13.34 -12.56
CA TYR A 30 -7.97 -12.79 -11.41
C TYR A 30 -8.37 -11.33 -11.12
N TRP A 31 -8.37 -10.45 -12.13
CA TRP A 31 -8.74 -9.05 -11.93
C TRP A 31 -10.22 -8.86 -11.58
N ALA A 32 -11.11 -9.71 -12.10
CA ALA A 32 -12.51 -9.69 -11.71
C ALA A 32 -12.68 -10.04 -10.22
N GLU A 33 -12.00 -11.09 -9.74
CA GLU A 33 -12.03 -11.49 -8.33
C GLU A 33 -11.48 -10.40 -7.40
N ILE A 34 -10.37 -9.75 -7.79
CA ILE A 34 -9.83 -8.60 -7.06
C ILE A 34 -10.85 -7.46 -6.99
N SER A 35 -11.49 -7.12 -8.11
CA SER A 35 -12.50 -6.06 -8.16
C SER A 35 -13.67 -6.36 -7.22
N THR A 36 -14.22 -7.58 -7.30
CA THR A 36 -15.32 -8.00 -6.43
C THR A 36 -14.92 -7.99 -4.96
N SER A 37 -13.73 -8.48 -4.62
CA SER A 37 -13.24 -8.46 -3.23
C SER A 37 -13.07 -7.04 -2.69
N THR A 38 -12.56 -6.13 -3.52
CA THR A 38 -12.38 -4.70 -3.18
C THR A 38 -13.73 -4.04 -2.91
N GLU A 39 -14.72 -4.27 -3.77
CA GLU A 39 -16.08 -3.74 -3.62
C GLU A 39 -16.74 -4.27 -2.35
N GLN A 40 -16.64 -5.57 -2.08
CA GLN A 40 -17.19 -6.18 -0.87
C GLN A 40 -16.56 -5.60 0.40
N ALA A 41 -15.22 -5.44 0.43
CA ALA A 41 -14.54 -4.81 1.56
C ALA A 41 -15.01 -3.36 1.77
N SER A 42 -15.19 -2.60 0.69
CA SER A 42 -15.70 -1.23 0.75
C SER A 42 -17.13 -1.16 1.28
N ASN A 43 -18.01 -2.04 0.81
CA ASN A 43 -19.43 -2.06 1.20
C ASN A 43 -19.63 -2.41 2.67
N VAL A 44 -18.79 -3.29 3.22
CA VAL A 44 -18.81 -3.67 4.64
C VAL A 44 -18.06 -2.66 5.52
N GLY A 45 -17.25 -1.77 4.93
CA GLY A 45 -16.38 -0.85 5.68
C GLY A 45 -15.13 -1.53 6.26
N ASP A 46 -14.74 -2.70 5.73
CA ASP A 46 -13.54 -3.44 6.16
C ASP A 46 -12.28 -2.81 5.54
N THR A 47 -11.83 -1.72 6.16
CA THR A 47 -10.64 -0.97 5.75
C THR A 47 -9.38 -1.83 5.80
N ARG A 48 -9.26 -2.75 6.76
CA ARG A 48 -8.11 -3.66 6.87
C ARG A 48 -8.00 -4.54 5.63
N LYS A 49 -9.08 -5.17 5.22
CA LYS A 49 -9.11 -6.03 4.02
C LYS A 49 -8.90 -5.22 2.75
N LEU A 50 -9.45 -4.02 2.66
CA LEU A 50 -9.22 -3.10 1.54
C LEU A 50 -7.71 -2.80 1.37
N TYR A 51 -7.02 -2.44 2.45
CA TYR A 51 -5.57 -2.20 2.43
C TYR A 51 -4.76 -3.45 2.07
N GLN A 52 -5.15 -4.63 2.54
CA GLN A 52 -4.49 -5.89 2.17
C GLN A 52 -4.57 -6.16 0.67
N ILE A 53 -5.75 -5.96 0.06
CA ILE A 53 -5.95 -6.13 -1.39
C ILE A 53 -5.09 -5.13 -2.17
N ILE A 54 -5.10 -3.85 -1.77
CA ILE A 54 -4.27 -2.81 -2.40
C ILE A 54 -2.79 -3.18 -2.32
N ARG A 55 -2.31 -3.66 -1.17
CA ARG A 55 -0.93 -4.10 -1.00
C ARG A 55 -0.60 -5.28 -1.91
N GLN A 56 -1.49 -6.28 -1.99
CA GLN A 56 -1.31 -7.45 -2.85
C GLN A 56 -1.15 -7.06 -4.33
N ILE A 57 -1.97 -6.14 -4.83
CA ILE A 57 -1.93 -5.73 -6.25
C ILE A 57 -0.85 -4.69 -6.56
N SER A 58 -0.35 -3.98 -5.54
CA SER A 58 0.69 -2.96 -5.70
C SER A 58 2.07 -3.52 -6.09
N GLY A 59 2.23 -4.84 -6.15
CA GLY A 59 3.47 -5.51 -6.56
C GLY A 59 4.66 -5.33 -5.60
N ARG A 60 4.52 -4.46 -4.59
CA ARG A 60 5.44 -4.37 -3.47
C ARG A 60 5.08 -5.44 -2.47
N HIS A 61 5.54 -6.65 -2.73
CA HIS A 61 5.98 -7.50 -1.63
C HIS A 61 7.15 -6.75 -1.01
N SER A 62 6.87 -5.79 -0.12
CA SER A 62 7.84 -5.50 0.92
C SER A 62 7.99 -6.86 1.59
N THR A 63 9.13 -7.50 1.29
CA THR A 63 9.83 -8.33 2.27
C THR A 63 9.91 -7.43 3.48
N VAL A 64 8.86 -7.49 4.30
CA VAL A 64 9.01 -7.14 5.68
C VAL A 64 10.04 -8.19 6.10
N ASN A 65 11.29 -7.77 6.23
CA ASN A 65 12.17 -8.44 7.17
C ASN A 65 11.39 -8.27 8.48
N ASP A 66 10.54 -9.25 8.80
CA ASP A 66 9.55 -9.20 9.90
C ASP A 66 10.24 -9.31 11.26
N SER A 67 11.52 -8.97 11.27
CA SER A 67 12.46 -9.36 12.27
C SER A 67 13.60 -8.35 12.17
N VAL A 68 13.49 -7.31 12.98
CA VAL A 68 14.62 -6.44 13.26
C VAL A 68 15.70 -7.35 13.85
N ARG A 69 16.91 -7.30 13.32
CA ARG A 69 18.05 -8.05 13.87
C ARG A 69 18.86 -7.14 14.77
N ASP A 70 19.32 -7.68 15.88
CA ASP A 70 20.32 -7.02 16.75
C ASP A 70 21.68 -6.97 16.03
N VAL A 71 22.63 -6.20 16.56
CA VAL A 71 24.02 -6.08 16.08
C VAL A 71 24.70 -7.45 15.96
N ASN A 72 24.25 -8.43 16.74
CA ASN A 72 24.71 -9.82 16.69
C ASN A 72 23.98 -10.70 15.65
N ASP A 73 23.28 -10.07 14.69
CA ASP A 73 22.53 -10.69 13.60
C ASP A 73 21.42 -11.68 14.04
N SER A 74 21.05 -11.60 15.32
CA SER A 74 19.99 -12.39 15.95
C SER A 74 18.66 -11.68 15.81
N PHE A 75 17.60 -12.42 15.50
CA PHE A 75 16.25 -11.86 15.42
C PHE A 75 15.82 -11.34 16.79
N ILE A 76 15.44 -10.07 16.86
CA ILE A 76 14.86 -9.46 18.06
C ILE A 76 13.47 -10.09 18.20
N ALA A 77 13.32 -11.01 19.15
CA ALA A 77 12.02 -11.48 19.56
C ALA A 77 11.24 -10.31 20.18
N GLU A 78 9.93 -10.24 19.95
CA GLU A 78 9.08 -9.29 20.66
C GLU A 78 9.24 -9.53 22.17
N ASN A 79 9.86 -8.56 22.86
CA ASN A 79 10.06 -8.63 24.29
C ASN A 79 8.74 -8.28 24.98
N PRO A 80 8.19 -9.16 25.83
CA PRO A 80 6.93 -8.88 26.53
C PRO A 80 6.99 -7.58 27.34
N ALA A 81 8.16 -7.20 27.87
CA ALA A 81 8.33 -5.95 28.60
C ALA A 81 8.21 -4.71 27.69
N ASP A 82 8.64 -4.81 26.43
CA ASP A 82 8.46 -3.73 25.47
C ASP A 82 6.99 -3.59 25.12
N VAL A 83 6.27 -4.70 24.88
CA VAL A 83 4.83 -4.69 24.62
C VAL A 83 4.06 -4.07 25.79
N GLU A 84 4.37 -4.44 27.03
CA GLU A 84 3.77 -3.82 28.22
C GLU A 84 4.06 -2.31 28.29
N ARG A 85 5.29 -1.90 27.97
CA ARG A 85 5.67 -0.47 27.95
C ARG A 85 4.94 0.30 26.85
N TRP A 86 4.77 -0.29 25.68
CA TRP A 86 3.98 0.29 24.58
C TRP A 86 2.49 0.39 24.96
N CYS A 87 1.92 -0.67 25.54
CA CYS A 87 0.54 -0.66 26.05
C CYS A 87 0.34 0.46 27.07
N ALA A 88 1.19 0.56 28.08
CA ALA A 88 1.10 1.61 29.10
C ALA A 88 1.28 3.03 28.50
N HIS A 89 2.15 3.19 27.50
CA HIS A 89 2.33 4.47 26.82
C HIS A 89 1.07 4.89 26.05
N PHE A 90 0.49 3.97 25.28
CA PHE A 90 -0.71 4.25 24.48
C PHE A 90 -1.98 4.36 25.33
N GLU A 91 -2.10 3.59 26.41
CA GLU A 91 -3.18 3.76 27.39
C GLU A 91 -3.16 5.18 27.93
N ASN A 92 -2.03 5.66 28.45
CA ASN A 92 -1.93 7.04 28.92
C ASN A 92 -2.27 8.05 27.83
N LEU A 93 -1.71 7.88 26.63
CA LEU A 93 -1.94 8.80 25.50
C LEU A 93 -3.41 8.87 25.09
N LEU A 94 -4.11 7.74 25.05
CA LEU A 94 -5.52 7.64 24.65
C LEU A 94 -6.48 8.01 25.78
N THR A 95 -6.06 7.88 27.03
CA THR A 95 -6.86 8.30 28.19
C THR A 95 -6.83 9.81 28.39
N PHE A 96 -5.78 10.50 27.93
CA PHE A 96 -5.68 11.98 27.98
C PHE A 96 -6.76 12.72 27.17
N ASP A 97 -7.39 12.07 26.19
CA ASP A 97 -8.52 12.65 25.43
C ASP A 97 -9.89 12.42 26.09
N THR A 98 -9.95 11.64 27.18
CA THR A 98 -11.22 11.30 27.86
C THR A 98 -11.46 12.10 29.14
N GLU A 99 -10.41 12.63 29.78
CA GLU A 99 -10.61 13.52 30.93
C GLU A 99 -11.03 14.92 30.45
N PRO A 100 -12.20 15.44 30.87
CA PRO A 100 -12.54 16.83 30.63
C PRO A 100 -11.54 17.68 31.41
N ARG A 101 -10.51 18.16 30.71
CA ARG A 101 -9.56 19.12 31.25
C ARG A 101 -10.39 20.28 31.81
N ALA A 102 -10.42 20.39 33.14
CA ALA A 102 -10.96 21.56 33.81
C ALA A 102 -10.40 22.82 33.13
N PRO A 103 -11.19 23.89 32.92
CA PRO A 103 -10.76 25.00 32.08
C PRO A 103 -9.51 25.62 32.69
N LEU A 104 -8.35 25.41 32.06
CA LEU A 104 -7.15 26.14 32.39
C LEU A 104 -7.44 27.60 32.08
N SER A 105 -7.54 28.38 33.16
CA SER A 105 -7.77 29.81 33.12
C SER A 105 -6.70 30.46 32.24
N ARG A 106 -7.18 31.19 31.22
CA ARG A 106 -6.44 31.88 30.17
C ARG A 106 -5.42 32.90 30.70
N ALA A 107 -4.16 32.83 30.26
CA ALA A 107 -3.24 33.94 29.94
C ALA A 107 -1.85 33.35 29.64
N THR A 108 -1.39 33.29 28.39
CA THR A 108 -0.81 34.43 27.68
C THR A 108 -0.95 34.15 26.19
N GLU A 109 -1.57 35.12 25.51
CA GLU A 109 -1.71 35.16 24.06
C GLU A 109 -0.30 35.13 23.43
N SER A 110 0.06 34.01 22.80
CA SER A 110 1.21 34.02 21.89
C SER A 110 0.86 34.97 20.75
N PRO A 111 1.72 35.95 20.39
CA PRO A 111 1.46 36.78 19.23
C PRO A 111 1.29 35.88 17.99
N PRO A 112 0.42 36.28 17.04
CA PRO A 112 0.20 35.49 15.84
C PRO A 112 1.52 35.35 15.09
N SER A 113 1.90 34.11 14.79
CA SER A 113 2.99 33.82 13.87
C SER A 113 2.74 34.59 12.57
N PRO A 114 3.74 35.28 12.01
CA PRO A 114 3.58 36.01 10.77
C PRO A 114 3.11 35.06 9.66
N PRO A 115 2.27 35.53 8.72
CA PRO A 115 1.85 34.71 7.60
C PRO A 115 3.10 34.32 6.82
N TYR A 116 3.43 33.03 6.86
CA TYR A 116 4.45 32.47 5.98
C TYR A 116 3.97 32.72 4.55
N ALA A 117 4.55 33.71 3.91
CA ALA A 117 4.43 33.90 2.48
C ALA A 117 5.16 32.73 1.83
N VAL A 118 4.44 31.63 1.61
CA VAL A 118 4.86 30.61 0.66
C VAL A 118 4.84 31.30 -0.69
N SER A 119 6.01 31.74 -1.14
CA SER A 119 6.21 32.18 -2.51
C SER A 119 6.02 30.97 -3.41
N CYS A 120 4.78 30.76 -3.82
CA CYS A 120 4.45 29.85 -4.91
C CYS A 120 4.85 30.56 -6.19
N ASP A 121 6.13 30.47 -6.56
CA ASP A 121 6.52 30.84 -7.91
C ASP A 121 5.90 29.81 -8.87
N PRO A 122 4.92 30.20 -9.71
CA PRO A 122 4.34 29.26 -10.64
C PRO A 122 5.39 29.00 -11.72
N HIS A 123 5.98 27.79 -11.70
CA HIS A 123 6.84 27.32 -12.77
C HIS A 123 6.17 27.63 -14.12
N LEU A 124 6.75 28.60 -14.83
CA LEU A 124 6.37 29.00 -16.17
C LEU A 124 6.39 27.76 -17.05
N LYS A 125 5.21 27.39 -17.57
CA LYS A 125 5.09 26.42 -18.65
C LYS A 125 5.77 27.00 -19.88
N GLU A 126 7.03 26.68 -20.06
CA GLU A 126 7.70 26.85 -21.33
C GLU A 126 7.13 25.82 -22.31
N LYS A 127 6.53 26.36 -23.36
CA LYS A 127 5.84 25.63 -24.42
C LYS A 127 6.91 25.08 -25.35
N SER A 128 7.30 23.81 -25.21
CA SER A 128 8.08 23.17 -26.27
C SER A 128 7.13 22.67 -27.37
N LEU A 129 7.09 23.45 -28.43
CA LEU A 129 6.66 23.06 -29.76
C LEU A 129 7.34 21.73 -30.15
N MET A 130 6.57 20.67 -30.45
CA MET A 130 7.12 19.50 -31.13
C MET A 130 7.17 19.78 -32.64
N PRO A 131 8.23 19.34 -33.35
CA PRO A 131 8.23 19.25 -34.81
C PRO A 131 7.36 18.08 -35.31
#